data_AF-X0TKT8-F1
#
_entry.id   AF-X0TKT8-F1
#
_cell.length_a   1.000
_cell.length_b   1.000
_cell.length_c   1.000
_cell.angle_alpha   90.00
_cell.angle_beta   90.00
_cell.angle_gamma   90.00
#
_symmetry.space_group_name_H-M   'P 1'
#
loop_
_entity.id
_entity.type
_entity.pdbx_description
1 polymer ?
#
loop_
_entity_poly.entity_id
_entity_poly.type
_entity_poly.pdbx_seq_one_letter_code
_entity_poly.pdbx_strand_id
1 'polypeptide(L)'
;MGSGHLLEFVLNAQWFISLFLLVPLFSFLAFMFGVIASSRANDPKTAQNIAIIVILPILAIVGAQLIGFTVFTPAKLFVLSVVIGILNFFVLRIAVR
;
A
#
# COMPACT_ATOMS: atom_id res chain seq x y z
N MET A 1 5.97 17.96 31.27
CA MET A 1 6.65 17.02 30.36
C MET A 1 6.56 17.62 28.96
N GLY A 2 7.70 18.04 28.40
CA GLY A 2 7.76 18.90 27.22
C GLY A 2 7.42 18.16 25.92
N SER A 3 6.84 18.90 24.97
CA SER A 3 6.45 18.42 23.63
C SER A 3 7.57 17.74 22.83
N GLY A 4 8.84 18.00 23.15
CA GLY A 4 10.00 17.40 22.47
C GLY A 4 10.06 15.87 22.54
N HIS A 5 9.68 15.27 23.67
CA HIS A 5 9.74 13.80 23.81
C HIS A 5 8.67 13.07 22.97
N LEU A 6 7.55 13.74 22.70
CA LEU A 6 6.49 13.19 21.84
C LEU A 6 6.96 13.12 20.37
N LEU A 7 7.82 14.06 19.95
CA LEU A 7 8.36 14.07 18.59
C LEU A 7 9.28 12.88 18.34
N GLU A 8 10.08 12.45 19.32
CA GLU A 8 10.95 11.28 19.19
C GLU A 8 10.16 9.97 19.07
N PHE A 9 9.02 9.88 19.77
CA PHE A 9 8.12 8.73 19.66
C PHE A 9 7.41 8.66 18.30
N VAL A 10 7.05 9.82 17.74
CA VAL A 10 6.35 9.90 16.44
C VAL A 10 7.34 9.77 15.26
N LEU A 11 8.48 10.46 15.32
CA LEU A 11 9.50 10.50 14.27
C LEU A 11 10.49 9.33 14.41
N ASN A 12 9.96 8.13 14.34
CA ASN A 12 10.74 6.90 14.40
C ASN A 12 10.99 6.32 13.00
N ALA A 13 11.79 5.24 12.92
CA ALA A 13 12.08 4.59 11.64
C ALA A 13 10.83 4.07 10.91
N GLN A 14 9.80 3.60 11.63
CA GLN A 14 8.55 3.15 11.00
C GLN A 14 7.82 4.30 10.32
N TRP A 15 7.83 5.49 10.93
CA TRP A 15 7.25 6.70 10.33
C TRP A 15 7.90 7.03 8.99
N PHE A 16 9.23 7.07 8.96
CA PHE A 16 9.97 7.41 7.73
C PHE A 16 9.83 6.35 6.63
N ILE A 17 9.90 5.06 6.97
CA ILE A 17 9.66 3.98 6.00
C ILE A 17 8.23 4.07 5.45
N SER A 18 7.25 4.32 6.31
CA SER A 18 5.86 4.42 5.87
C SER A 18 5.67 5.62 4.94
N LEU A 19 6.18 6.79 5.33
CA LEU A 19 5.99 8.04 4.61
C LEU A 19 6.73 8.08 3.27
N PHE A 20 7.99 7.62 3.24
CA PHE A 20 8.85 7.78 2.06
C PHE A 20 8.92 6.54 1.17
N LEU A 21 8.57 5.35 1.67
CA LEU A 21 8.55 4.12 0.86
C LEU A 21 7.12 3.63 0.66
N LEU A 22 6.40 3.25 1.72
CA LEU A 22 5.11 2.58 1.56
C LEU A 22 4.05 3.48 0.92
N VAL A 23 3.91 4.72 1.36
CA VAL A 23 2.90 5.64 0.82
C VAL A 23 3.10 5.86 -0.68
N PRO A 24 4.28 6.26 -1.19
CA PRO A 24 4.50 6.37 -2.64
C PRO A 24 4.26 5.07 -3.40
N LEU A 25 4.67 3.92 -2.85
CA LEU A 25 4.50 2.63 -3.49
C LEU A 25 3.03 2.20 -3.60
N PHE A 26 2.23 2.43 -2.55
CA PHE A 26 0.78 2.17 -2.59
C PHE A 26 0.04 3.18 -3.46
N SER A 27 0.43 4.46 -3.43
CA SER A 27 -0.14 5.47 -4.33
C SER A 27 0.10 5.12 -5.79
N PHE A 28 1.31 4.69 -6.15
CA PHE A 28 1.64 4.26 -7.50
C PHE A 28 0.82 3.02 -7.90
N LEU A 29 0.72 2.03 -7.02
CA LEU A 29 -0.07 0.83 -7.24
C LEU A 29 -1.54 1.16 -7.52
N ALA A 30 -2.15 2.00 -6.67
CA ALA A 30 -3.53 2.43 -6.81
C ALA A 30 -3.77 3.19 -8.12
N PHE A 31 -2.84 4.07 -8.49
CA PHE A 31 -2.88 4.79 -9.77
C PHE A 31 -2.90 3.83 -10.96
N MET A 32 -1.96 2.88 -11.01
CA MET A 32 -1.85 1.93 -12.12
C MET A 32 -3.07 1.04 -12.24
N PHE A 33 -3.61 0.57 -11.11
CA PHE A 33 -4.86 -0.16 -11.13
C PHE A 33 -6.05 0.69 -11.59
N GLY A 34 -6.09 1.97 -11.24
CA GLY A 34 -7.07 2.91 -11.78
C GLY A 34 -7.00 3.00 -13.31
N VAL A 35 -5.79 3.08 -13.87
CA VAL A 35 -5.58 3.06 -15.33
C VAL A 35 -6.05 1.74 -15.95
N ILE A 36 -5.67 0.60 -15.36
CA ILE A 36 -6.08 -0.73 -15.83
C ILE A 36 -7.61 -0.85 -15.81
N ALA A 37 -8.24 -0.49 -14.69
CA ALA A 37 -9.69 -0.53 -14.54
C ALA A 37 -10.38 0.35 -15.58
N SER A 38 -9.89 1.58 -15.80
CA SER A 38 -10.44 2.49 -16.81
C SER A 38 -10.31 1.94 -18.23
N SER A 39 -9.26 1.17 -18.53
CA SER A 39 -9.05 0.60 -19.87
C SER A 39 -9.84 -0.69 -20.14
N ARG A 40 -10.20 -1.44 -19.08
CA ARG A 40 -10.78 -2.79 -19.18
C ARG A 40 -12.23 -2.89 -18.72
N ALA A 41 -12.75 -1.86 -18.04
CA ALA A 41 -14.14 -1.83 -17.62
C ALA A 41 -15.06 -1.52 -18.80
N ASN A 42 -15.75 -2.54 -19.30
CA ASN A 42 -16.80 -2.38 -20.30
C ASN A 42 -18.16 -2.03 -19.67
N ASP A 43 -18.32 -2.29 -18.37
CA ASP A 43 -19.53 -2.09 -17.62
C ASP A 43 -19.22 -1.84 -16.12
N PRO A 44 -20.14 -1.25 -15.34
CA PRO A 44 -19.91 -0.94 -13.93
C PRO A 44 -19.55 -2.14 -13.05
N LYS A 45 -20.04 -3.34 -13.38
CA LYS A 45 -19.80 -4.56 -12.59
C LYS A 45 -18.36 -5.04 -12.80
N THR A 46 -17.87 -5.00 -14.04
CA THR A 46 -16.47 -5.30 -14.34
C THR A 46 -15.51 -4.31 -13.67
N ALA A 47 -15.84 -3.01 -13.70
CA ALA A 47 -15.07 -1.99 -12.99
C ALA A 47 -14.98 -2.29 -11.48
N GLN A 48 -16.11 -2.64 -10.86
CA GLN A 48 -16.17 -2.96 -9.44
C GLN A 48 -15.34 -4.20 -9.10
N ASN A 49 -15.43 -5.27 -9.90
CA ASN A 49 -14.64 -6.48 -9.69
C ASN A 49 -13.14 -6.21 -9.75
N ILE A 50 -12.70 -5.37 -10.70
CA ILE A 50 -11.29 -4.96 -10.79
C ILE A 50 -10.89 -4.16 -9.54
N ALA A 51 -11.72 -3.20 -9.11
CA ALA A 51 -11.43 -2.39 -7.92
C ALA A 51 -11.32 -3.23 -6.63
N ILE A 52 -12.17 -4.25 -6.47
CA ILE A 52 -12.17 -5.14 -5.30
C ILE A 52 -10.84 -5.91 -5.17
N ILE A 53 -10.27 -6.38 -6.28
CA ILE A 53 -8.97 -7.09 -6.30
C ILE A 53 -7.84 -6.23 -5.71
N VAL A 54 -7.97 -4.90 -5.82
CA VAL A 54 -6.96 -3.93 -5.40
C VAL A 54 -7.17 -3.51 -3.95
N ILE A 55 -8.42 -3.19 -3.61
CA ILE A 55 -8.78 -2.62 -2.31
C ILE A 55 -8.74 -3.69 -1.21
N LEU A 56 -9.22 -4.91 -1.49
CA LEU A 56 -9.30 -5.96 -0.46
C LEU A 56 -7.96 -6.35 0.15
N PRO A 57 -6.86 -6.57 -0.61
CA PRO A 57 -5.56 -6.87 -0.01
C PRO A 57 -5.05 -5.75 0.91
N ILE A 58 -5.28 -4.49 0.54
CA ILE A 58 -4.87 -3.33 1.34
C ILE A 58 -5.67 -3.32 2.66
N LEU A 59 -6.99 -3.49 2.57
CA LEU A 59 -7.86 -3.57 3.75
C LEU A 59 -7.51 -4.77 4.63
N ALA A 60 -7.14 -5.91 4.06
CA ALA A 60 -6.70 -7.08 4.82
C ALA A 60 -5.42 -6.82 5.61
N ILE A 61 -4.43 -6.13 5.00
CA ILE A 61 -3.19 -5.73 5.67
C ILE A 61 -3.50 -4.77 6.84
N VAL A 62 -4.33 -3.76 6.60
CA VAL A 62 -4.75 -2.80 7.64
C VAL A 62 -5.53 -3.52 8.75
N GLY A 63 -6.47 -4.39 8.40
CA GLY A 63 -7.27 -5.17 9.34
C GLY A 63 -6.41 -6.08 10.21
N ALA A 64 -5.45 -6.79 9.61
CA ALA A 64 -4.49 -7.64 10.33
C ALA A 64 -3.67 -6.84 11.36
N GLN A 65 -3.29 -5.60 11.02
CA GLN A 65 -2.62 -4.71 11.98
C GLN A 65 -3.56 -4.29 13.12
N LEU A 66 -4.81 -3.92 12.80
CA LEU A 66 -5.79 -3.42 13.79
C LEU A 66 -6.18 -4.49 14.82
N ILE A 67 -6.32 -5.75 14.41
CA ILE A 67 -6.63 -6.86 15.33
C ILE A 67 -5.41 -7.38 16.09
N GLY A 68 -4.23 -6.80 15.88
CA GLY A 68 -2.99 -7.23 16.51
C GLY A 68 -2.41 -8.55 15.97
N PHE A 69 -2.87 -9.02 14.81
CA PHE A 69 -2.32 -10.24 14.17
C PHE A 69 -0.84 -10.05 13.79
N THR A 70 -0.46 -8.86 13.38
CA THR A 70 0.94 -8.50 13.19
C THR A 70 1.22 -7.10 13.72
N VAL A 71 2.42 -6.93 14.28
CA VAL A 71 2.99 -5.62 14.58
C VAL A 71 4.05 -5.32 13.54
N PHE A 72 3.85 -4.27 12.75
CA PHE A 72 4.79 -3.79 11.75
C PHE A 72 6.04 -3.15 12.35
N THR A 73 7.07 -3.94 12.65
CA THR A 73 8.40 -3.42 12.97
C THR A 73 9.05 -2.77 11.74
N PRO A 74 10.10 -1.91 11.89
CA PRO A 74 10.81 -1.32 10.76
C PRO A 74 11.23 -2.34 9.70
N ALA A 75 11.76 -3.49 10.13
CA ALA A 75 12.16 -4.58 9.24
C ALA A 75 10.98 -5.13 8.43
N LYS A 76 9.83 -5.37 9.08
CA LYS A 76 8.62 -5.86 8.39
C LYS A 76 8.05 -4.83 7.42
N LEU A 77 8.07 -3.54 7.77
CA LEU A 77 7.66 -2.47 6.85
C LEU A 77 8.58 -2.36 5.63
N PHE A 78 9.89 -2.54 5.84
CA PHE A 78 10.85 -2.56 4.74
C PHE A 78 10.61 -3.76 3.80
N VAL A 79 10.41 -4.96 4.35
CA VAL A 79 10.05 -6.15 3.57
C VAL A 79 8.74 -5.92 2.81
N LEU A 80 7.72 -5.36 3.46
CA LEU A 80 6.47 -5.02 2.80
C LEU A 80 6.68 -4.02 1.66
N SER A 81 7.53 -3.01 1.86
CA SER A 81 7.88 -2.04 0.81
C SER A 81 8.51 -2.72 -0.40
N VAL A 82 9.45 -3.65 -0.18
CA VAL A 82 10.07 -4.44 -1.27
C VAL A 82 9.01 -5.28 -2.00
N VAL A 83 8.13 -5.95 -1.27
CA VAL A 83 7.04 -6.75 -1.86
C VAL A 83 6.11 -5.90 -2.72
N ILE A 84 5.69 -4.73 -2.22
CA ILE A 84 4.86 -3.81 -3.00
C ILE A 84 5.63 -3.21 -4.19
N GLY A 85 6.93 -2.97 -4.06
CA GLY A 85 7.79 -2.56 -5.19
C GLY A 85 7.84 -3.61 -6.30
N ILE A 86 8.01 -4.89 -5.94
CA ILE A 86 7.96 -6.01 -6.88
C ILE A 86 6.58 -6.12 -7.52
N LEU A 87 5.51 -5.98 -6.73
CA LEU A 87 4.14 -5.99 -7.24
C LEU A 87 3.92 -4.87 -8.26
N ASN A 88 4.34 -3.64 -7.96
CA ASN A 88 4.27 -2.51 -8.88
C ASN A 88 4.99 -2.81 -10.20
N PHE A 89 6.18 -3.42 -10.15
CA PHE A 89 6.89 -3.83 -11.37
C PHE A 89 6.08 -4.78 -12.25
N PHE A 90 5.42 -5.79 -11.65
CA PHE A 90 4.57 -6.72 -12.38
C PHE A 90 3.31 -6.06 -12.92
N VAL A 91 2.63 -5.23 -12.12
CA VAL A 91 1.45 -4.49 -12.55
C VAL A 91 1.81 -3.54 -13.69
N LEU A 92 3.01 -2.94 -13.68
CA LEU A 92 3.47 -2.04 -14.75
C LEU A 92 3.61 -2.79 -16.06
N ARG A 93 4.20 -3.99 -16.01
CA ARG A 93 4.31 -4.87 -17.18
C ARG A 93 2.94 -5.26 -17.75
N ILE A 94 1.93 -5.42 -16.89
CA ILE A 94 0.56 -5.74 -17.31
C ILE A 94 -0.14 -4.49 -17.86
N ALA A 95 0.10 -3.31 -17.28
CA ALA A 95 -0.53 -2.06 -17.71
C ALA A 95 -0.01 -1.55 -19.05
N VAL A 96 1.27 -1.78 -19.36
CA VAL A 96 1.92 -1.34 -20.62
C VAL A 96 1.65 -2.30 -21.78
N ARG A 97 1.17 -3.51 -21.51
CA ARG A 97 0.81 -4.52 -22.52
C ARG A 97 -0.67 -4.46 -22.85
#